data_AF-A0A653ISY8-F1
#
_entry.id   AF-A0A653ISY8-F1
#
_cell.length_a   1.000
_cell.length_b   1.000
_cell.length_c   1.000
_cell.angle_alpha   90.00
_cell.angle_beta   90.00
_cell.angle_gamma   90.00
#
_symmetry.space_group_name_H-M   'P 1'
#
loop_
_entity.id
_entity.type
_entity.pdbx_description
1 polymer ?
#
loop_
_entity_poly.entity_id
_entity_poly.type
_entity_poly.pdbx_seq_one_letter_code
_entity_poly.pdbx_strand_id
1 'polypeptide(L)' 'MSTVFDWLTVAIFAGLAVVYLQRSVGERPAHDAVWKYAPPAIACVAANQLGNAGWVLLGTLLMFAALVYVWFVIRPLDRA' A
#
# COMPACT_ATOMS: atom_id res chain seq x y z
N MET A 1 -11.38 13.15 5.74
CA MET A 1 -10.48 12.36 6.60
C MET A 1 -10.92 12.53 8.01
N SER A 2 -11.79 11.65 8.45
CA SER A 2 -12.49 11.79 9.73
C SER A 2 -12.28 10.58 10.62
N THR A 3 -11.85 9.45 10.07
CA THR A 3 -11.63 8.20 10.81
C THR A 3 -10.16 7.80 10.82
N VAL A 4 -9.79 6.93 11.77
CA VAL A 4 -8.45 6.33 11.84
C VAL A 4 -8.12 5.56 10.56
N PHE A 5 -9.09 4.87 9.96
CA PHE A 5 -8.88 4.16 8.70
C PHE A 5 -8.57 5.11 7.53
N ASP A 6 -9.20 6.28 7.44
CA ASP A 6 -8.90 7.26 6.39
C ASP A 6 -7.43 7.68 6.44
N TRP A 7 -6.93 8.00 7.64
CA TRP A 7 -5.55 8.44 7.85
C TRP A 7 -4.55 7.33 7.55
N LEU A 8 -4.80 6.12 8.07
CA LEU A 8 -3.85 5.03 7.93
C LEU A 8 -3.80 4.48 6.50
N THR A 9 -4.94 4.32 5.84
CA THR A 9 -4.98 3.78 4.47
C THR A 9 -4.34 4.75 3.48
N VAL A 10 -4.50 6.06 3.67
CA VAL A 10 -3.79 7.05 2.85
C VAL A 10 -2.31 7.12 3.17
N ALA A 11 -1.89 7.00 4.44
CA ALA A 11 -0.46 6.94 4.78
C ALA A 11 0.22 5.74 4.09
N ILE A 12 -0.42 4.56 4.10
CA ILE A 12 0.09 3.36 3.43
C ILE A 12 0.12 3.55 1.91
N PHE A 13 -0.96 4.06 1.32
CA PHE A 13 -1.02 4.30 -0.13
C PHE A 13 0.00 5.36 -0.59
N ALA A 14 0.16 6.45 0.16
CA ALA A 14 1.16 7.46 -0.12
C ALA A 14 2.58 6.89 -0.03
N GLY A 15 2.87 6.06 0.99
CA GLY A 15 4.14 5.34 1.09
C GLY A 15 4.39 4.44 -0.13
N LEU A 16 3.38 3.68 -0.56
CA LEU A 16 3.44 2.86 -1.78
C LEU A 16 3.74 3.71 -3.03
N ALA A 17 3.06 4.85 -3.20
CA ALA A 17 3.27 5.75 -4.32
C ALA A 17 4.69 6.33 -4.32
N VAL A 18 5.21 6.71 -3.15
CA VAL A 18 6.60 7.18 -3.01
C VAL A 18 7.58 6.09 -3.42
N VAL A 19 7.41 4.85 -2.97
CA VAL A 19 8.26 3.71 -3.38
C VAL A 19 8.22 3.50 -4.89
N TYR A 20 7.03 3.52 -5.50
CA TYR A 20 6.87 3.41 -6.94
C TYR A 20 7.63 4.51 -7.69
N LEU A 21 7.46 5.76 -7.25
CA LEU A 21 8.12 6.92 -7.88
C LEU A 21 9.64 6.82 -7.74
N GLN A 22 10.15 6.55 -6.54
CA GLN A 22 11.59 6.38 -6.28
C GLN A 22 12.21 5.31 -7.20
N ARG A 23 11.49 4.21 -7.42
CA ARG A 23 11.94 3.13 -8.31
C ARG A 23 11.84 3.44 -9.79
N SER A 24 10.92 4.34 -10.16
CA SER A 24 10.74 4.76 -11.55
C SER A 24 11.75 5.81 -11.99
N VAL A 25 12.27 6.62 -11.06
CA VAL A 25 13.16 7.76 -11.35
C VAL A 25 14.58 7.61 -10.78
N GLY A 26 14.89 6.51 -10.10
CA GLY A 26 16.18 6.26 -9.48
C GLY A 26 17.32 6.01 -10.47
N GLU A 27 18.57 6.09 -9.99
CA GLU A 27 19.79 5.88 -10.81
C GLU A 27 19.83 4.51 -11.52
N ARG A 28 19.18 3.51 -10.91
CA ARG A 28 18.88 2.21 -11.52
C ARG A 28 17.38 2.00 -11.44
N PRO A 29 16.63 2.34 -12.50
CA PRO A 29 15.19 2.17 -12.46
C PRO A 29 14.87 0.68 -12.34
N ALA A 30 14.18 0.30 -11.26
CA ALA A 30 13.61 -1.02 -11.18
C ALA A 30 12.47 -1.05 -12.20
N HIS A 31 12.61 -1.86 -13.26
CA HIS A 31 11.55 -2.11 -14.25
C HIS A 31 10.43 -2.99 -13.64
N ASP A 32 9.92 -2.60 -12.48
CA ASP A 32 8.78 -3.24 -11.87
C ASP A 32 7.54 -2.97 -12.71
N ALA A 33 6.82 -4.04 -13.00
CA ALA A 33 5.54 -3.91 -13.67
C ALA A 33 4.55 -3.18 -12.76
N VAL A 34 3.94 -2.10 -13.27
CA VAL A 34 2.99 -1.24 -12.54
C VAL A 34 1.87 -2.04 -11.86
N TRP A 35 1.44 -3.14 -12.48
CA TRP A 35 0.38 -3.98 -11.93
C TRP A 35 0.72 -4.58 -10.55
N LYS A 36 2.00 -4.72 -10.18
CA LYS A 36 2.41 -5.17 -8.84
C LYS A 36 2.02 -4.18 -7.74
N TYR A 37 1.81 -2.91 -8.07
CA TYR A 37 1.40 -1.88 -7.11
C TYR A 37 -0.13 -1.79 -6.97
N ALA A 38 -0.90 -2.41 -7.88
CA ALA A 38 -2.36 -2.39 -7.82
C ALA A 38 -2.94 -3.20 -6.64
N PRO A 39 -2.48 -4.42 -6.31
CA PRO A 39 -2.99 -5.18 -5.16
C PRO A 39 -2.94 -4.42 -3.82
N PRO A 40 -1.82 -3.81 -3.40
CA PRO A 40 -1.79 -3.06 -2.15
C PRO A 40 -2.65 -1.77 -2.21
N ALA A 41 -2.79 -1.14 -3.38
CA ALA A 41 -3.69 0.00 -3.56
C ALA A 41 -5.17 -0.40 -3.38
N ILE A 42 -5.59 -1.50 -4.01
CA ILE A 42 -6.95 -2.05 -3.87
C ILE A 42 -7.21 -2.46 -2.42
N ALA A 43 -6.23 -3.08 -1.76
CA ALA A 43 -6.34 -3.44 -0.35
C ALA A 43 -6.53 -2.21 0.55
N CYS A 44 -5.89 -1.07 0.26
CA CYS A 44 -6.11 0.19 1.00
C CYS A 44 -7.55 0.71 0.83
N VAL A 45 -8.08 0.68 -0.40
CA VAL A 45 -9.48 1.09 -0.67
C VAL A 45 -10.47 0.19 0.07
N ALA A 46 -10.29 -1.13 -0.04
CA ALA A 46 -11.13 -2.12 0.61
C ALA A 46 -11.05 -2.01 2.14
N ALA A 47 -9.85 -1.86 2.69
CA ALA A 47 -9.64 -1.67 4.12
C ALA A 47 -10.33 -0.41 4.64
N ASN A 48 -10.25 0.70 3.90
CA ASN A 48 -10.90 1.95 4.30
C ASN A 48 -12.42 1.80 4.34
N GLN A 49 -13.00 1.23 3.28
CA GLN A 49 -14.45 1.07 3.18
C GLN A 49 -14.99 0.13 4.26
N LEU A 50 -14.35 -1.04 4.45
CA LEU A 50 -14.79 -2.04 5.42
C LEU A 50 -14.56 -1.57 6.86
N GLY A 51 -13.39 -0.99 7.15
CA GLY A 51 -13.09 -0.44 8.47
C GLY A 51 -14.07 0.66 8.88
N ASN A 52 -14.38 1.58 7.96
CA ASN A 52 -15.35 2.65 8.20
C ASN A 52 -16.80 2.15 8.26
N ALA A 53 -17.13 1.01 7.65
CA ALA A 53 -18.43 0.35 7.77
C ALA A 53 -18.60 -0.42 9.10
N GLY A 54 -17.62 -0.35 10.01
CA GLY A 54 -17.64 -1.04 11.31
C GLY A 54 -17.04 -2.44 11.29
N TRP A 55 -16.56 -2.92 10.13
CA TRP A 55 -15.88 -4.22 9.99
C TRP A 55 -14.39 -4.08 10.34
N VAL A 56 -14.13 -3.59 11.56
CA VAL A 56 -12.79 -3.18 12.02
C VAL A 56 -11.77 -4.30 11.82
N LEU A 57 -12.09 -5.53 12.26
CA LEU A 57 -11.19 -6.67 12.14
C LEU A 57 -10.79 -6.95 10.68
N LEU A 58 -11.77 -6.95 9.76
CA LEU A 58 -11.52 -7.22 8.35
C LEU A 58 -10.71 -6.08 7.69
N GLY A 59 -11.04 -4.83 8.01
CA GLY A 59 -10.29 -3.66 7.52
C GLY A 59 -8.84 -3.68 7.99
N THR A 60 -8.60 -3.98 9.28
CA THR A 60 -7.26 -4.10 9.83
C THR A 60 -6.47 -5.24 9.18
N LEU A 61 -7.08 -6.41 8.99
CA LEU A 61 -6.43 -7.54 8.32
C LEU A 61 -6.01 -7.20 6.88
N LEU A 62 -6.85 -6.48 6.13
CA LEU A 62 -6.53 -6.04 4.78
C LEU A 62 -5.36 -5.05 4.74
N MET A 63 -5.26 -4.14 5.72
CA MET A 63 -4.09 -3.24 5.82
C MET A 63 -2.81 -4.01 6.12
N PHE A 64 -2.84 -4.95 7.07
CA PHE A 64 -1.68 -5.79 7.35
C PHE A 64 -1.29 -6.64 6.14
N ALA A 65 -2.26 -7.20 5.44
CA ALA A 65 -2.01 -7.93 4.20
C ALA A 65 -1.34 -7.05 3.13
N ALA A 66 -1.79 -5.79 2.98
CA ALA A 66 -1.16 -4.83 2.09
C ALA A 66 0.30 -4.57 2.48
N LEU A 67 0.58 -4.32 3.78
CA LEU A 67 1.94 -4.10 4.29
C LEU A 67 2.85 -5.30 4.08
N VAL A 68 2.35 -6.51 4.37
CA VAL A 68 3.07 -7.77 4.14
C VAL A 68 3.39 -7.92 2.65
N TYR A 69 2.41 -7.69 1.76
CA TYR A 69 2.65 -7.74 0.32
C TYR A 69 3.73 -6.75 -0.11
N VAL A 70 3.64 -5.48 0.34
CA VAL A 70 4.65 -4.47 0.03
C VAL A 70 6.03 -4.92 0.50
N TRP A 71 6.14 -5.45 1.72
CA TRP A 71 7.43 -5.86 2.28
C TRP A 71 8.06 -7.05 1.55
N PHE A 72 7.29 -8.08 1.19
CA PHE A 72 7.82 -9.32 0.61
C PHE A 72 7.86 -9.32 -0.93
N VAL A 73 6.91 -8.66 -1.58
CA VAL A 73 6.77 -8.66 -3.05
C VAL A 73 7.42 -7.44 -3.67
N ILE A 74 7.13 -6.24 -3.15
CA ILE A 74 7.76 -5.01 -3.65
C ILE A 74 9.17 -4.87 -3.07
N ARG A 75 9.36 -5.21 -1.79
CA ARG A 75 10.66 -5.15 -1.09
C ARG A 75 11.28 -3.74 -1.12
N PRO A 76 10.61 -2.73 -0.55
CA PRO A 76 10.94 -1.31 -0.78
C PRO A 76 12.38 -0.91 -0.44
N LEU A 77 13.07 -1.68 0.41
CA LEU A 77 14.45 -1.41 0.84
C LEU A 77 15.52 -2.12 -0.01
N ASP A 78 15.13 -3.03 -0.89
CA ASP A 78 16.08 -3.63 -1.82
C ASP A 78 16.61 -2.53 -2.76
N ARG A 79 17.93 -2.38 -2.80
CA ARG A 79 18.60 -1.44 -3.72
C ARG A 79 18.31 -1.89 -5.15
N ALA A 80 17.67 -1.01 -5.93
CA ALA A 80 17.53 -1.18 -7.37
C ALA A 80 18.89 -1.12 -8.07
#